data_AF-A0A8H3XEM4-F1
#
_entry.id   AF-A0A8H3XEM4-F1
#
_cell.length_a   1.000
_cell.length_b   1.000
_cell.length_c   1.000
_cell.angle_alpha   90.00
_cell.angle_beta   90.00
_cell.angle_gamma   90.00
#
_symmetry.space_group_name_H-M   'P 1'
#
loop_
_entity.id
_entity.type
_entity.pdbx_description
1 polymer ?
#
loop_
_entity_poly.entity_id
_entity_poly.type
_entity_poly.pdbx_seq_one_letter_code
_entity_poly.pdbx_strand_id
1 'polypeptide(L)'
;MSNRAFDQAKREHGLTEIRQQKINNWEKKMHIPGAQVQDVVELEKILKRLITLLDITHGTIFNSKKYQSGKYEEIDIVVHNGHAFSRNQHFPRDRMVEYYKSDTWEAINNALQGSQAIWLMEVGSENQRISQFVLEDGHTFRT
;
A
#
# COMPACT_ATOMS: atom_id res chain seq x y z
N MET A 1 -6.01 -9.05 2.80
CA MET A 1 -6.12 -7.74 2.12
C MET A 1 -6.86 -7.95 0.80
N SER A 2 -7.89 -7.14 0.50
CA SER A 2 -8.61 -7.17 -0.79
C SER A 2 -7.77 -6.46 -1.85
N ASN A 3 -7.40 -7.17 -2.91
CA ASN A 3 -6.35 -6.81 -3.87
C ASN A 3 -6.82 -5.83 -4.96
N ARG A 4 -7.60 -4.79 -4.61
CA ARG A 4 -8.23 -3.88 -5.59
C ARG A 4 -7.25 -3.23 -6.56
N ALA A 5 -6.01 -2.99 -6.13
CA ALA A 5 -4.95 -2.42 -6.98
C ALA A 5 -4.58 -3.34 -8.17
N PHE A 6 -4.61 -4.66 -7.97
CA PHE A 6 -4.30 -5.63 -9.00
C PHE A 6 -5.55 -6.09 -9.76
N ASP A 7 -6.74 -5.92 -9.19
CA ASP A 7 -7.99 -6.28 -9.86
C ASP A 7 -8.23 -5.46 -11.13
N GLN A 8 -7.86 -4.17 -11.15
CA GLN A 8 -7.86 -3.37 -12.39
C GLN A 8 -6.80 -3.87 -13.38
N ALA A 9 -5.58 -4.16 -12.92
CA ALA A 9 -4.52 -4.73 -13.75
C ALA A 9 -4.88 -6.13 -14.31
N LYS A 10 -5.74 -6.89 -13.62
CA LYS A 10 -6.25 -8.20 -14.07
C LYS A 10 -7.38 -8.07 -15.09
N ARG A 11 -8.30 -7.10 -14.92
CA ARG A 11 -9.52 -6.98 -15.73
C ARG A 11 -9.30 -6.28 -17.08
N GLU A 12 -8.36 -5.35 -17.19
CA GLU A 12 -8.28 -4.48 -18.37
C GLU A 12 -7.55 -5.09 -19.59
N HIS A 13 -6.81 -6.21 -19.46
CA HIS A 13 -5.73 -6.49 -20.43
C HIS A 13 -5.55 -7.93 -20.95
N GLY A 14 -6.57 -8.80 -20.88
CA GLY A 14 -6.49 -10.12 -21.55
C GLY A 14 -5.31 -10.98 -21.06
N LEU A 15 -5.14 -11.05 -19.73
CA LEU A 15 -4.17 -11.96 -19.12
C LEU A 15 -4.45 -13.40 -19.58
N THR A 16 -3.42 -14.07 -20.09
CA THR A 16 -3.54 -15.50 -20.42
C THR A 16 -3.79 -16.31 -19.15
N GLU A 17 -4.50 -17.43 -19.25
CA GLU A 17 -4.79 -18.32 -18.12
C GLU A 17 -3.51 -18.71 -17.34
N ILE A 18 -2.42 -18.95 -18.07
CA ILE A 18 -1.10 -19.25 -17.48
C ILE A 18 -0.60 -18.11 -16.59
N ARG A 19 -0.77 -16.85 -17.01
CA ARG A 19 -0.36 -15.70 -16.18
C ARG A 19 -1.28 -15.54 -14.98
N GLN A 20 -2.59 -15.74 -15.15
CA GLN A 20 -3.54 -15.69 -14.05
C GLN A 20 -3.21 -16.73 -12.97
N GLN A 21 -2.88 -17.96 -13.37
CA GLN A 21 -2.43 -19.00 -12.43
C GLN A 21 -1.14 -18.61 -11.70
N LYS A 22 -0.16 -18.02 -12.41
CA LYS A 22 1.09 -17.54 -11.78
C LYS A 22 0.84 -16.43 -10.77
N ILE A 23 -0.07 -15.49 -11.06
CA ILE A 23 -0.47 -14.45 -10.10
C ILE A 23 -1.15 -15.08 -8.89
N ASN A 24 -2.09 -15.99 -9.07
CA ASN A 24 -2.79 -16.64 -7.95
C ASN A 24 -1.81 -17.46 -7.08
N ASN A 25 -0.82 -18.12 -7.67
CA ASN A 25 0.22 -18.84 -6.93
C ASN A 25 1.13 -17.88 -6.17
N TRP A 26 1.51 -16.75 -6.78
CA TRP A 26 2.27 -15.70 -6.12
C TRP A 26 1.50 -15.15 -4.92
N GLU A 27 0.21 -14.81 -5.08
CA GLU A 27 -0.66 -14.32 -4.01
C GLU A 27 -0.73 -15.31 -2.83
N LYS A 28 -0.90 -16.60 -3.12
CA LYS A 28 -0.91 -17.66 -2.10
C LYS A 28 0.43 -17.77 -1.37
N LYS A 29 1.56 -17.70 -2.10
CA LYS A 29 2.91 -17.78 -1.54
C LYS A 29 3.19 -16.60 -0.59
N MET A 30 2.76 -15.39 -0.96
CA MET A 30 2.99 -14.17 -0.17
C MET A 30 1.97 -13.95 0.95
N HIS A 31 0.89 -14.74 1.01
CA HIS A 31 -0.22 -14.48 1.91
C HIS A 31 0.15 -14.45 3.40
N ILE A 32 1.09 -15.31 3.80
CA ILE A 32 1.54 -15.46 5.19
C ILE A 32 2.84 -14.68 5.46
N PRO A 33 3.94 -14.89 4.69
CA PRO A 33 5.20 -14.24 5.00
C PRO A 33 5.27 -12.77 4.56
N GLY A 34 4.31 -12.30 3.76
CA GLY A 34 4.44 -11.04 3.01
C GLY A 34 5.36 -11.21 1.79
N ALA A 35 5.50 -10.13 1.02
CA ALA A 35 6.34 -10.09 -0.18
C ALA A 35 7.64 -9.32 0.05
N GLN A 36 8.76 -9.84 -0.47
CA GLN A 36 10.01 -9.09 -0.56
C GLN A 36 10.14 -8.40 -1.91
N VAL A 37 11.11 -7.48 -2.05
CA VAL A 37 11.39 -6.80 -3.32
C VAL A 37 11.63 -7.81 -4.46
N GLN A 38 12.33 -8.91 -4.18
CA GLN A 38 12.58 -9.96 -5.18
C GLN A 38 11.28 -10.63 -5.67
N ASP A 39 10.30 -10.85 -4.79
CA ASP A 39 9.00 -11.38 -5.17
C ASP A 39 8.22 -10.37 -6.04
N VAL A 40 8.41 -9.06 -5.83
CA VAL A 40 7.85 -8.01 -6.69
C VAL A 40 8.51 -8.03 -8.08
N VAL A 41 9.82 -8.28 -8.18
CA VAL A 41 10.51 -8.48 -9.47
C VAL A 41 9.91 -9.66 -10.25
N GLU A 42 9.57 -10.75 -9.56
CA GLU A 42 8.92 -11.90 -10.20
C GLU A 42 7.51 -11.54 -10.70
N LEU A 43 6.75 -10.80 -9.88
CA LEU A 43 5.42 -10.33 -10.24
C LEU A 43 5.45 -9.38 -11.45
N GLU A 44 6.40 -8.44 -11.49
CA GLU A 44 6.64 -7.53 -12.62
C GLU A 44 6.80 -8.30 -13.94
N LYS A 45 7.56 -9.40 -13.93
CA LYS A 45 7.76 -10.27 -15.11
C LYS A 45 6.48 -11.01 -15.51
N ILE A 46 5.69 -11.48 -14.54
CA ILE A 46 4.42 -12.16 -14.81
C ILE A 46 3.44 -11.21 -15.48
N LEU A 47 3.36 -9.98 -14.97
CA LEU A 47 2.48 -8.93 -15.49
C LEU A 47 2.99 -8.32 -16.81
N LYS A 48 4.31 -8.35 -17.04
CA LYS A 48 5.00 -7.61 -18.12
C LYS A 48 4.65 -6.11 -18.09
N ARG A 49 4.66 -5.54 -16.89
CA ARG A 49 4.24 -4.17 -16.60
C ARG A 49 5.17 -3.62 -15.53
N LEU A 50 5.61 -2.38 -15.67
CA LEU A 50 6.52 -1.75 -14.70
C LEU A 50 5.81 -1.62 -13.35
N ILE A 51 6.49 -2.05 -12.29
CA ILE A 51 6.06 -1.84 -10.91
C ILE A 51 7.08 -0.95 -10.20
N THR A 52 6.62 0.18 -9.66
CA THR A 52 7.42 1.06 -8.81
C THR A 52 7.01 0.86 -7.36
N LEU A 53 7.98 0.55 -6.50
CA LEU A 53 7.79 0.59 -5.04
C LEU A 53 8.28 1.93 -4.52
N LEU A 54 7.41 2.63 -3.80
CA LEU A 54 7.64 3.92 -3.19
C LEU A 54 7.56 3.80 -1.68
N ASP A 55 8.33 4.60 -0.94
CA ASP A 55 8.06 4.86 0.46
C ASP A 55 6.94 5.90 0.62
N ILE A 56 6.54 6.17 1.87
CA ILE A 56 5.49 7.16 2.19
C ILE A 56 5.81 8.59 1.75
N THR A 57 7.09 8.93 1.57
CA THR A 57 7.54 10.23 1.07
C THR A 57 7.59 10.27 -0.46
N HIS A 58 7.12 9.21 -1.12
CA HIS A 58 7.26 8.98 -2.56
C HIS A 58 8.72 8.82 -3.01
N GLY A 59 9.63 8.53 -2.08
CA GLY A 59 10.99 8.11 -2.37
C GLY A 59 10.97 6.73 -3.05
N THR A 60 11.78 6.55 -4.09
CA THR A 60 11.82 5.27 -4.81
C THR A 60 12.59 4.22 -4.03
N ILE A 61 11.92 3.15 -3.62
CA ILE A 61 12.54 1.95 -3.02
C ILE A 61 13.01 1.00 -4.13
N PHE A 62 12.16 0.79 -5.14
CA PHE A 62 12.45 -0.08 -6.27
C PHE A 62 11.81 0.46 -7.54
N ASN A 63 12.60 0.47 -8.61
CA ASN A 63 12.11 0.68 -9.97
C ASN A 63 13.10 -0.02 -10.91
N SER A 64 12.63 -1.03 -11.64
CA SER A 64 13.49 -1.79 -12.55
C SER A 64 13.77 -1.06 -13.87
N LYS A 65 12.96 -0.05 -14.20
CA LYS A 65 12.80 0.59 -15.52
C LYS A 65 12.42 -0.37 -16.65
N LYS A 66 12.16 -1.65 -16.36
CA LYS A 66 11.74 -2.63 -17.34
C LYS A 66 10.27 -2.40 -17.67
N TYR A 67 9.90 -2.66 -18.92
CA TYR A 67 8.53 -2.50 -19.39
C TYR A 67 8.00 -1.04 -19.33
N GLN A 68 8.88 -0.05 -19.14
CA GLN A 68 8.53 1.39 -19.13
C GLN A 68 7.92 1.85 -20.47
N SER A 69 8.32 1.24 -21.58
CA SER A 69 7.73 1.49 -22.91
C SER A 69 6.50 0.60 -23.19
N GLY A 70 5.89 0.01 -22.16
CA GLY A 70 4.76 -0.90 -22.28
C GLY A 70 3.49 -0.18 -22.74
N LYS A 71 2.57 -0.95 -23.35
CA LYS A 71 1.21 -0.48 -23.71
C LYS A 71 0.36 -0.10 -22.49
N TYR A 72 0.78 -0.51 -21.30
CA TYR A 72 -0.01 -0.48 -20.08
C TYR A 72 0.57 0.57 -19.14
N GLU A 73 -0.31 1.25 -18.40
CA GLU A 73 0.09 2.23 -17.38
C GLU A 73 1.06 1.60 -16.38
N GLU A 74 1.82 2.40 -15.65
CA GLU A 74 2.71 1.85 -14.62
C GLU A 74 1.88 1.43 -13.38
N ILE A 75 2.42 0.57 -12.52
CA ILE A 75 1.80 0.26 -11.22
C ILE A 75 2.69 0.85 -10.13
N ASP A 76 2.15 1.81 -9.40
CA ASP A 76 2.83 2.40 -8.25
C ASP A 76 2.24 1.85 -6.94
N ILE A 77 3.13 1.37 -6.08
CA ILE A 77 2.80 0.80 -4.77
C ILE A 77 3.56 1.58 -3.71
N VAL A 78 2.83 2.14 -2.74
CA VAL A 78 3.41 2.82 -1.58
C VAL A 78 3.54 1.80 -0.43
N VAL A 79 4.71 1.71 0.18
CA VAL A 79 5.01 0.75 1.25
C VAL A 79 5.27 1.49 2.57
N HIS A 80 4.62 1.06 3.64
CA HIS A 80 4.82 1.59 5.00
C HIS A 80 4.56 0.52 6.06
N ASN A 81 5.43 0.41 7.07
CA ASN A 81 5.28 -0.50 8.22
C ASN A 81 4.86 -1.94 7.84
N GLY A 82 5.43 -2.49 6.76
CA GLY A 82 5.09 -3.85 6.30
C GLY A 82 3.78 -3.96 5.51
N HIS A 83 3.10 -2.85 5.25
CA HIS A 83 1.89 -2.77 4.42
C HIS A 83 2.19 -2.14 3.06
N ALA A 84 1.40 -2.53 2.06
CA ALA A 84 1.47 -2.04 0.69
C ALA A 84 0.12 -1.47 0.27
N PHE A 85 0.15 -0.31 -0.38
CA PHE A 85 -1.00 0.49 -0.74
C PHE A 85 -0.91 0.93 -2.19
N SER A 86 -2.05 1.18 -2.84
CA SER A 86 -2.01 1.77 -4.18
C SER A 86 -1.66 3.25 -4.07
N ARG A 87 -0.95 3.79 -5.07
CA ARG A 87 -0.64 5.24 -5.11
C ARG A 87 -1.87 6.14 -5.05
N ASN A 88 -3.02 5.63 -5.49
CA ASN A 88 -4.28 6.38 -5.50
C ASN A 88 -4.94 6.46 -4.12
N GLN A 89 -4.44 5.73 -3.12
CA GLN A 89 -4.76 5.98 -1.72
C GLN A 89 -3.97 7.21 -1.28
N HIS A 90 -4.66 8.30 -0.96
CA HIS A 90 -4.05 9.57 -0.60
C HIS A 90 -3.40 9.46 0.79
N PHE A 91 -2.11 9.14 0.82
CA PHE A 91 -1.29 9.29 2.02
C PHE A 91 -0.95 10.76 2.24
N PRO A 92 -0.92 11.24 3.50
CA PRO A 92 -0.42 12.57 3.81
C PRO A 92 1.00 12.68 3.29
N ARG A 93 1.21 13.68 2.43
CA ARG A 93 2.48 13.85 1.70
C ARG A 93 3.64 14.27 2.60
N ASP A 94 3.38 14.70 3.82
CA ASP A 94 4.38 14.99 4.83
C ASP A 94 3.81 14.80 6.24
N ARG A 95 4.61 14.17 7.12
CA ARG A 95 4.69 14.19 8.61
C ARG A 95 3.53 14.77 9.46
N MET A 96 2.29 14.74 9.02
CA MET A 96 1.13 15.03 9.88
C MET A 96 0.90 13.80 10.74
N VAL A 97 1.59 13.82 11.87
CA VAL A 97 1.49 12.85 12.94
C VAL A 97 0.86 13.56 14.11
N GLU A 98 -0.31 13.10 14.53
CA GLU A 98 -0.93 13.54 15.77
C GLU A 98 -0.74 12.45 16.83
N TYR A 99 -0.20 12.88 17.96
CA TYR A 99 0.05 12.04 19.11
C TYR A 99 -1.09 12.20 20.09
N TYR A 100 -1.73 11.10 20.48
CA TYR A 100 -2.84 11.13 21.43
C TYR A 100 -2.57 10.23 22.64
N LYS A 101 -3.05 10.67 23.81
CA LYS A 101 -3.03 9.91 25.08
C LYS A 101 -4.44 9.53 25.56
N SER A 102 -5.46 10.05 24.89
CA SER A 102 -6.87 9.87 25.19
C SER A 102 -7.41 8.57 24.57
N ASP A 103 -8.72 8.35 24.70
CA ASP A 103 -9.39 7.24 24.05
C ASP A 103 -9.18 7.27 22.52
N THR A 104 -8.92 6.09 21.94
CA THR A 104 -8.65 5.93 20.51
C THR A 104 -9.82 6.42 19.65
N TRP A 105 -11.06 6.19 20.09
CA TRP A 105 -12.26 6.62 19.37
C TRP A 105 -12.38 8.14 19.32
N GLU A 106 -12.04 8.82 20.40
CA GLU A 106 -12.02 10.29 20.46
C GLU A 106 -10.95 10.88 19.54
N ALA A 107 -9.74 10.29 19.55
CA ALA A 107 -8.66 10.71 18.67
C ALA A 107 -9.01 10.54 17.18
N ILE A 108 -9.63 9.41 16.81
CA ILE A 108 -10.13 9.19 15.45
C ILE A 108 -11.20 10.22 15.11
N ASN A 109 -12.21 10.43 15.94
CA ASN A 109 -13.27 11.39 15.64
C ASN A 109 -12.75 12.82 15.46
N ASN A 110 -11.74 13.23 16.24
CA ASN A 110 -11.11 14.54 16.09
C ASN A 110 -10.32 14.63 14.77
N ALA A 111 -9.55 13.60 14.43
CA ALA A 111 -8.84 13.51 13.16
C ALA A 111 -9.80 13.58 11.96
N LEU A 112 -10.97 12.93 12.05
CA LEU A 112 -12.01 12.95 11.02
C LEU A 112 -12.66 14.33 10.81
N GLN A 113 -12.52 15.27 11.75
CA GLN A 113 -12.95 16.65 11.53
C GLN A 113 -11.99 17.43 10.61
N GLY A 114 -10.78 16.91 10.38
CA GLY A 114 -9.83 17.41 9.40
C GLY A 114 -10.20 17.00 7.97
N SER A 115 -9.84 17.84 6.98
CA SER A 115 -10.04 17.55 5.55
C SER A 115 -8.89 16.77 4.91
N GLN A 116 -7.96 16.25 5.72
CA GLN A 116 -6.69 15.67 5.25
C GLN A 116 -6.43 14.34 5.98
N ALA A 117 -5.84 13.38 5.27
CA ALA A 117 -5.40 12.12 5.87
C ALA A 117 -4.31 12.37 6.92
N ILE A 118 -4.33 11.65 8.05
CA ILE A 118 -3.42 11.88 9.18
C ILE A 118 -2.94 10.57 9.81
N TRP A 119 -1.71 10.59 10.32
CA TRP A 119 -1.18 9.52 11.17
C TRP A 119 -1.56 9.79 12.62
N LEU A 120 -2.31 8.87 13.23
CA LEU A 120 -2.56 8.86 14.66
C LEU A 120 -1.59 7.90 15.34
N MET A 121 -0.81 8.42 16.28
CA MET A 121 0.10 7.63 17.11
C MET A 121 -0.35 7.69 18.56
N GLU A 122 -0.75 6.55 19.11
CA GLU A 122 -1.04 6.46 20.55
C GLU A 122 0.27 6.56 21.36
N VAL A 123 0.27 7.40 22.39
CA VAL A 123 1.38 7.57 23.32
C VAL A 123 1.05 6.89 24.66
N GLY A 124 1.32 5.58 24.75
CA GLY A 124 1.21 4.75 25.96
C GLY A 124 2.55 4.13 26.41
N SER A 125 2.57 3.46 27.57
CA SER A 125 3.79 2.92 28.22
C SER A 125 4.56 1.95 27.32
N GLU A 126 5.72 2.41 26.85
CA GLU A 126 6.90 1.78 26.22
C GLU A 126 6.74 0.67 25.15
N ASN A 127 5.68 -0.13 25.09
CA ASN A 127 5.66 -1.37 24.29
C ASN A 127 4.47 -1.55 23.34
N GLN A 128 3.52 -0.60 23.26
CA GLN A 128 2.44 -0.63 22.26
C GLN A 128 2.25 0.76 21.64
N ARG A 129 2.97 1.00 20.53
CA ARG A 129 2.66 2.11 19.63
C ARG A 129 1.68 1.58 18.60
N ILE A 130 0.39 1.82 18.80
CA ILE A 130 -0.59 1.58 17.75
C ILE A 130 -0.47 2.77 16.79
N SER A 131 0.08 2.54 15.61
CA SER A 131 -0.03 3.50 14.51
C SER A 131 -1.34 3.23 13.77
N GLN A 132 -2.17 4.25 13.69
CA GLN A 132 -3.41 4.22 12.93
C GLN A 132 -3.33 5.26 11.84
N PHE A 133 -3.69 4.85 10.64
CA PHE A 133 -3.78 5.72 9.50
C PHE A 133 -5.25 6.04 9.25
N VAL A 134 -5.61 7.31 9.24
CA VAL A 134 -6.98 7.77 8.93
C VAL A 134 -6.95 8.47 7.58
N LEU A 135 -7.75 7.97 6.63
CA LEU A 135 -7.96 8.60 5.33
C LEU A 135 -8.93 9.79 5.42
N GLU A 136 -8.89 10.67 4.42
CA GLU A 136 -9.82 11.80 4.26
C GLU A 136 -11.30 11.37 4.23
N ASP A 137 -11.57 10.16 3.76
CA ASP A 137 -12.91 9.56 3.69
C ASP A 137 -13.30 8.80 4.97
N GLY A 138 -12.43 8.85 5.98
CA GLY A 138 -12.61 8.30 7.31
C GLY A 138 -12.36 6.81 7.47
N HIS A 139 -11.84 6.13 6.45
CA HIS A 139 -11.34 4.77 6.64
C HIS A 139 -10.08 4.76 7.50
N THR A 140 -10.07 3.87 8.49
CA THR A 140 -8.94 3.70 9.40
C THR A 140 -8.19 2.40 9.11
N PHE A 141 -6.86 2.45 9.06
CA PHE A 141 -5.98 1.29 8.96
C PHE A 141 -5.11 1.22 10.20
N ARG A 142 -5.25 0.13 10.96
CA ARG A 142 -4.39 -0.16 12.10
C ARG A 142 -3.19 -0.97 11.63
N THR A 143 -1.99 -0.49 11.94
CA THR A 143 -0.72 -1.21 11.73
C THR A 143 -0.25 -1.83 13.04
#